data_AF-A0A6P8EVV7-F1
#
_entry.id   AF-A0A6P8EVV7-F1
#
_cell.length_a   1.000
_cell.length_b   1.000
_cell.length_c   1.000
_cell.angle_alpha   90.00
_cell.angle_beta   90.00
_cell.angle_gamma   90.00
#
_symmetry.space_group_name_H-M   'P 1'
#
loop_
_entity.id
_entity.type
_entity.pdbx_description
1 polymer ?
#
loop_
_entity_poly.entity_id
_entity_poly.type
_entity_poly.pdbx_seq_one_letter_code
_entity_poly.pdbx_strand_id
1 'polypeptide(L)'
;MIKTNFCEGKTVNGFTFSRTVIGWSAYSTEKCGSETNNADISEASARCVKNETGTPQFGQVQKTDCGLTLNDLLSNITGPINEETRKTLARSTQMLTSSPEKLTSSNITSAAQIINAVLNSSTTITEVTIYYCTYGHSNLLPTVHLG
;
A
#
# COMPACT_ATOMS: atom_id res chain seq x y z
N MET A 1 28.14 10.85 4.99
CA MET A 1 27.33 10.41 3.84
C MET A 1 25.91 10.91 4.02
N ILE A 2 25.34 11.64 3.07
CA ILE A 2 23.93 12.01 3.10
C ILE A 2 23.13 10.76 2.71
N LYS A 3 22.36 10.20 3.65
CA LYS A 3 21.48 9.08 3.37
C LYS A 3 20.24 9.64 2.67
N THR A 4 20.12 9.41 1.37
CA THR A 4 18.96 9.82 0.57
C THR A 4 17.72 9.08 1.09
N ASN A 5 16.65 9.82 1.40
CA ASN A 5 15.41 9.26 1.97
C ASN A 5 14.24 9.24 0.97
N PHE A 6 14.55 9.31 -0.31
CA PHE A 6 13.58 9.43 -1.39
C PHE A 6 14.06 8.68 -2.62
N CYS A 7 13.12 8.14 -3.37
CA CYS A 7 13.29 7.67 -4.72
C CYS A 7 13.29 8.88 -5.65
N GLU A 8 14.31 9.00 -6.49
CA GLU A 8 14.35 10.05 -7.52
C GLU A 8 13.25 9.85 -8.55
N GLY A 9 12.75 10.96 -9.10
CA GLY A 9 11.75 10.91 -10.17
C GLY A 9 12.35 10.27 -11.42
N LYS A 10 11.66 9.26 -11.97
CA LYS A 10 12.11 8.50 -13.14
C LYS A 10 10.96 7.71 -13.76
N THR A 11 11.19 7.25 -14.99
CA THR A 11 10.32 6.28 -15.66
C THR A 11 10.73 4.85 -15.28
N VAL A 12 9.76 4.03 -14.88
CA VAL A 12 9.93 2.61 -14.57
C VAL A 12 8.83 1.83 -15.29
N ASN A 13 9.22 0.82 -16.09
CA ASN A 13 8.28 -0.01 -16.87
C ASN A 13 7.29 0.80 -17.73
N GLY A 14 7.73 1.94 -18.27
CA GLY A 14 6.90 2.83 -19.09
C GLY A 14 6.03 3.84 -18.32
N PHE A 15 6.07 3.83 -16.98
CA PHE A 15 5.32 4.79 -16.15
C PHE A 15 6.25 5.77 -15.46
N THR A 16 5.88 7.05 -15.48
CA THR A 16 6.72 8.12 -14.95
C THR A 16 6.25 8.51 -13.54
N PHE A 17 7.18 8.41 -12.59
CA PHE A 17 6.90 8.69 -11.18
C PHE A 17 7.68 9.92 -10.72
N SER A 18 7.02 10.76 -9.90
CA SER A 18 7.67 11.89 -9.24
C SER A 18 8.54 11.44 -8.08
N ARG A 19 9.49 12.29 -7.67
CA ARG A 19 10.31 12.07 -6.48
C ARG A 19 9.43 11.78 -5.26
N THR A 20 9.70 10.67 -4.57
CA THR A 20 8.81 10.14 -3.53
C THR A 20 9.58 9.69 -2.31
N VAL A 21 9.09 10.01 -1.12
CA VAL A 21 9.72 9.63 0.16
C VAL A 21 9.63 8.11 0.38
N ILE A 22 10.67 7.52 0.97
CA ILE A 22 10.67 6.09 1.32
C ILE A 22 9.46 5.75 2.19
N GLY A 23 8.79 4.64 1.86
CA GLY A 23 7.59 4.16 2.52
C GLY A 23 6.29 4.62 1.86
N TRP A 24 6.32 5.68 1.06
CA TRP A 24 5.15 6.23 0.37
C TRP A 24 4.96 5.58 -1.00
N SER A 25 3.73 5.62 -1.50
CA SER A 25 3.42 5.25 -2.88
C SER A 25 3.51 6.48 -3.78
N ALA A 26 4.23 6.33 -4.88
CA ALA A 26 4.17 7.26 -6.00
C ALA A 26 3.04 6.84 -6.94
N TYR A 27 2.41 7.80 -7.59
CA TYR A 27 1.41 7.58 -8.62
C TYR A 27 1.96 8.09 -9.95
N SER A 28 1.68 7.37 -11.03
CA SER A 28 2.18 7.69 -12.37
C SER A 28 1.61 8.99 -12.90
N THR A 29 2.32 9.66 -13.80
CA THR A 29 1.76 10.81 -14.53
C THR A 29 0.76 10.37 -15.58
N GLU A 30 0.96 9.19 -16.16
CA GLU A 30 0.04 8.54 -17.08
C GLU A 30 -1.30 8.27 -16.39
N LYS A 31 -2.40 8.62 -17.06
CA LYS A 31 -3.76 8.61 -16.52
C LYS A 31 -4.67 7.68 -17.31
N CYS A 32 -5.60 7.04 -16.62
CA CYS A 32 -6.66 6.27 -17.22
C CYS A 32 -7.45 7.14 -18.23
N GLY A 33 -7.82 6.53 -19.36
CA GLY A 33 -8.55 7.18 -20.44
C GLY A 33 -9.92 7.71 -20.02
N SER A 34 -10.38 8.73 -20.73
CA SER A 34 -11.66 9.42 -20.49
C SER A 34 -12.89 8.52 -20.64
N GLU A 35 -12.75 7.40 -21.33
CA GLU A 35 -13.78 6.39 -21.58
C GLU A 35 -13.96 5.41 -20.41
N THR A 36 -13.13 5.52 -19.37
CA THR A 36 -13.12 4.59 -18.22
C THR A 36 -13.80 5.19 -16.99
N ASN A 37 -14.25 4.34 -16.07
CA ASN A 37 -14.85 4.77 -14.81
C ASN A 37 -13.90 5.60 -13.93
N ASN A 38 -12.59 5.40 -14.12
CA ASN A 38 -11.53 6.05 -13.37
C ASN A 38 -10.74 7.07 -14.21
N ALA A 39 -11.40 7.73 -15.16
CA ALA A 39 -10.80 8.78 -15.97
C ALA A 39 -9.96 9.75 -15.11
N ASP A 40 -8.79 10.10 -15.60
CA ASP A 40 -7.83 11.00 -14.94
C ASP A 40 -7.24 10.51 -13.59
N ILE A 41 -7.49 9.27 -13.16
CA ILE A 41 -6.73 8.58 -12.10
C ILE A 41 -5.43 8.03 -12.70
N SER A 42 -4.34 7.97 -11.92
CA SER A 42 -3.07 7.42 -12.39
C SER A 42 -3.18 5.95 -12.79
N GLU A 43 -2.61 5.57 -13.93
CA GLU A 43 -2.60 4.19 -14.46
C GLU A 43 -1.71 3.24 -13.65
N ALA A 44 -0.77 3.76 -12.86
CA ALA A 44 0.09 2.93 -12.06
C ALA A 44 0.51 3.58 -10.74
N SER A 45 0.92 2.76 -9.79
CA SER A 45 1.67 3.18 -8.60
C SER A 45 2.91 2.33 -8.38
N ALA A 46 3.86 2.89 -7.65
CA ALA A 46 5.00 2.14 -7.14
C ALA A 46 5.37 2.66 -5.75
N ARG A 47 5.60 1.74 -4.81
CA ARG A 47 6.07 2.12 -3.47
C ARG A 47 7.56 2.45 -3.52
N CYS A 48 7.95 3.56 -2.92
CA CYS A 48 9.35 3.87 -2.70
C CYS A 48 9.88 3.03 -1.53
N VAL A 49 10.87 2.18 -1.78
CA VAL A 49 11.45 1.24 -0.79
C VAL A 49 12.97 1.37 -0.76
N LYS A 50 13.62 0.81 0.27
CA LYS A 50 15.06 0.58 0.24
C LYS A 50 15.32 -0.79 -0.36
N ASN A 51 16.25 -0.88 -1.29
CA ASN A 51 16.78 -2.16 -1.74
C ASN A 51 17.71 -2.78 -0.68
N GLU A 52 18.27 -3.94 -0.98
CA GLU A 52 19.18 -4.69 -0.09
C GLU A 52 20.43 -3.88 0.29
N THR A 53 20.91 -2.99 -0.59
CA THR A 53 22.06 -2.11 -0.33
C THR A 53 21.67 -0.84 0.44
N GLY A 54 20.40 -0.68 0.81
CA GLY A 54 19.87 0.49 1.51
C GLY A 54 19.61 1.70 0.61
N THR A 55 19.72 1.55 -0.71
CA THR A 55 19.48 2.59 -1.71
C THR A 55 17.98 2.72 -1.99
N PRO A 56 17.40 3.93 -2.00
CA PRO A 56 15.99 4.11 -2.33
C PRO A 56 15.70 3.80 -3.80
N GLN A 57 14.66 3.01 -4.05
CA GLN A 57 14.17 2.71 -5.39
C GLN A 57 12.66 2.47 -5.40
N PHE A 58 12.03 2.72 -6.54
CA PHE A 58 10.66 2.26 -6.76
C PHE A 58 10.63 0.73 -6.79
N GLY A 59 9.72 0.14 -6.02
CA GLY A 59 9.46 -1.28 -6.01
C GLY A 59 8.66 -1.73 -7.24
N GLN A 60 7.97 -2.86 -7.10
CA GLN A 60 7.10 -3.37 -8.16
C GLN A 60 6.03 -2.35 -8.55
N VAL A 61 5.94 -2.07 -9.85
CA VAL A 61 4.87 -1.25 -10.43
C VAL A 61 3.55 -2.03 -10.37
N GLN A 62 2.53 -1.39 -9.82
CA GLN A 62 1.16 -1.89 -9.75
C GLN A 62 0.30 -1.10 -10.72
N LYS A 63 -0.31 -1.77 -11.69
CA LYS A 63 -1.23 -1.14 -12.64
C LYS A 63 -2.61 -0.98 -12.00
N THR A 64 -3.26 0.14 -12.30
CA THR A 64 -4.65 0.41 -11.98
C THR A 64 -5.54 -0.33 -12.97
N ASP A 65 -6.58 -0.96 -12.47
CA ASP A 65 -7.72 -1.32 -13.30
C ASP A 65 -8.58 -0.07 -13.51
N CYS A 66 -8.49 0.53 -14.69
CA CYS A 66 -9.21 1.77 -15.00
C CYS A 66 -10.74 1.58 -15.06
N GLY A 67 -11.24 0.35 -15.17
CA GLY A 67 -12.67 0.06 -15.14
C GLY A 67 -13.25 -0.17 -13.74
N LEU A 68 -12.40 -0.52 -12.77
CA LEU A 68 -12.80 -0.96 -11.44
C LEU A 68 -13.29 0.18 -10.53
N THR A 69 -14.43 0.02 -9.88
CA THR A 69 -14.95 1.01 -8.93
C THR A 69 -14.85 0.56 -7.47
N LEU A 70 -14.99 1.48 -6.52
CA LEU A 70 -15.11 1.15 -5.10
C LEU A 70 -16.35 0.28 -4.80
N ASN A 71 -17.41 0.42 -5.59
CA ASN A 71 -18.60 -0.41 -5.43
C ASN A 71 -18.34 -1.86 -5.89
N ASP A 72 -17.61 -2.06 -6.99
CA ASP A 72 -17.19 -3.39 -7.42
C ASP A 72 -16.33 -4.07 -6.35
N LEU A 73 -15.41 -3.32 -5.73
CA LEU A 73 -14.59 -3.81 -4.62
C LEU A 73 -15.43 -4.20 -3.40
N LEU A 74 -16.45 -3.41 -3.04
CA LEU A 74 -17.37 -3.75 -1.95
C LEU A 74 -18.14 -5.04 -2.24
N SER A 75 -18.66 -5.18 -3.47
CA SER A 75 -19.38 -6.38 -3.89
C SER A 75 -18.52 -7.64 -3.88
N ASN A 76 -17.20 -7.51 -4.05
CA ASN A 76 -16.26 -8.62 -3.96
C ASN A 76 -15.96 -9.09 -2.53
N ILE A 77 -16.45 -8.37 -1.50
CA ILE A 77 -16.31 -8.78 -0.10
C ILE A 77 -17.43 -9.76 0.24
N THR A 78 -17.31 -10.99 -0.26
CA THR A 78 -18.24 -12.08 0.05
C THR A 78 -17.56 -13.11 0.95
N GLY A 79 -17.83 -13.05 2.25
CA GLY A 79 -17.32 -14.02 3.22
C GLY A 79 -15.85 -13.79 3.62
N PRO A 80 -15.14 -14.84 4.10
CA PRO A 80 -13.77 -14.71 4.58
C PRO A 80 -12.81 -14.24 3.49
N ILE A 81 -12.06 -13.16 3.78
CA ILE A 81 -11.08 -12.58 2.86
C ILE A 81 -9.72 -13.27 3.07
N ASN A 82 -9.23 -13.97 2.05
CA ASN A 82 -7.89 -14.56 2.04
C ASN A 82 -6.79 -13.48 1.84
N GLU A 83 -5.52 -13.86 1.97
CA GLU A 83 -4.39 -12.91 1.87
C GLU A 83 -4.30 -12.19 0.53
N GLU A 84 -4.55 -12.88 -0.58
CA GLU A 84 -4.47 -12.30 -1.92
C GLU A 84 -5.59 -11.28 -2.13
N THR A 85 -6.83 -11.65 -1.83
CA THR A 85 -7.98 -10.75 -1.89
C THR A 85 -7.76 -9.53 -1.00
N ARG A 86 -7.23 -9.72 0.21
CA ARG A 86 -6.91 -8.62 1.14
C ARG A 86 -5.91 -7.64 0.52
N LYS A 87 -4.84 -8.13 -0.09
CA LYS A 87 -3.83 -7.32 -0.78
C LYS A 87 -4.44 -6.56 -1.96
N THR A 88 -5.29 -7.22 -2.75
CA THR A 88 -5.97 -6.60 -3.90
C THR A 88 -6.92 -5.49 -3.44
N LEU A 89 -7.79 -5.76 -2.46
CA LEU A 89 -8.70 -4.75 -1.89
C LEU A 89 -7.94 -3.52 -1.39
N ALA A 90 -6.86 -3.72 -0.63
CA ALA A 90 -6.06 -2.61 -0.09
C ALA A 90 -5.41 -1.77 -1.20
N ARG A 91 -4.77 -2.44 -2.17
CA ARG A 91 -4.07 -1.75 -3.28
C ARG A 91 -5.03 -1.03 -4.19
N SER A 92 -6.11 -1.68 -4.62
CA SER A 92 -7.12 -1.07 -5.48
C SER A 92 -7.79 0.11 -4.79
N THR A 93 -8.15 -0.02 -3.50
CA THR A 93 -8.72 1.11 -2.74
C THR A 93 -7.73 2.27 -2.63
N GLN A 94 -6.44 2.01 -2.38
CA GLN A 94 -5.40 3.04 -2.36
C GLN A 94 -5.28 3.75 -3.72
N MET A 95 -5.40 3.04 -4.84
CA MET A 95 -5.34 3.62 -6.18
C MET A 95 -6.56 4.49 -6.47
N LEU A 96 -7.76 3.98 -6.20
CA LEU A 96 -9.01 4.69 -6.44
C LEU A 96 -9.18 5.93 -5.56
N THR A 97 -8.43 6.02 -4.45
CA THR A 97 -8.42 7.17 -3.53
C THR A 97 -7.22 8.10 -3.70
N SER A 98 -6.40 7.87 -4.72
CA SER A 98 -5.14 8.62 -4.96
C SER A 98 -5.32 10.09 -5.35
N SER A 99 -6.52 10.47 -5.81
CA SER A 99 -6.89 11.85 -6.17
C SER A 99 -7.98 12.33 -5.23
N PRO A 100 -7.64 12.71 -3.97
CA PRO A 100 -8.61 13.00 -2.92
C PRO A 100 -9.59 14.13 -3.30
N GLU A 101 -9.16 15.08 -4.11
CA GLU A 101 -9.98 16.18 -4.63
C GLU A 101 -11.13 15.73 -5.53
N LYS A 102 -11.10 14.49 -6.04
CA LYS A 102 -12.15 13.89 -6.89
C LYS A 102 -13.10 12.98 -6.11
N LEU A 103 -12.85 12.74 -4.83
CA LEU A 103 -13.66 11.82 -4.04
C LEU A 103 -14.97 12.46 -3.59
N THR A 104 -16.06 11.74 -3.80
CA THR A 104 -17.35 12.06 -3.19
C THR A 104 -17.43 11.50 -1.77
N SER A 105 -18.38 11.97 -0.97
CA SER A 105 -18.68 11.39 0.35
C SER A 105 -19.01 9.90 0.27
N SER A 106 -19.68 9.48 -0.81
CA SER A 106 -19.96 8.07 -1.09
C SER A 106 -18.66 7.28 -1.32
N ASN A 107 -17.74 7.79 -2.14
CA ASN A 107 -16.44 7.13 -2.35
C ASN A 107 -15.64 7.00 -1.05
N ILE A 108 -15.62 8.05 -0.22
CA ILE A 108 -14.94 8.02 1.08
C ILE A 108 -15.53 6.94 1.99
N THR A 109 -16.87 6.86 2.04
CA THR A 109 -17.57 5.86 2.86
C THR A 109 -17.28 4.44 2.37
N SER A 110 -17.37 4.20 1.05
CA SER A 110 -17.07 2.89 0.47
C SER A 110 -15.61 2.49 0.70
N ALA A 111 -14.65 3.41 0.51
CA ALA A 111 -13.25 3.15 0.78
C ALA A 111 -13.01 2.80 2.26
N ALA A 112 -13.64 3.52 3.19
CA ALA A 112 -13.53 3.23 4.62
C ALA A 112 -14.08 1.84 4.98
N GLN A 113 -15.21 1.45 4.39
CA GLN A 113 -15.79 0.12 4.57
C GLN A 113 -14.87 -0.99 4.04
N ILE A 114 -14.28 -0.80 2.85
CA ILE A 114 -13.33 -1.77 2.28
C ILE A 114 -12.11 -1.91 3.19
N ILE A 115 -11.51 -0.80 3.63
CA ILE A 115 -10.34 -0.84 4.51
C ILE A 115 -10.68 -1.47 5.86
N ASN A 116 -11.87 -1.22 6.41
CA ASN A 116 -12.31 -1.91 7.62
C ASN A 116 -12.39 -3.43 7.41
N ALA A 117 -12.93 -3.90 6.29
CA ALA A 117 -12.95 -5.33 5.97
C ALA A 117 -11.53 -5.90 5.81
N VAL A 118 -10.64 -5.18 5.12
CA VAL A 118 -9.22 -5.54 4.97
C VAL A 118 -8.54 -5.70 6.33
N LEU A 119 -8.72 -4.74 7.25
CA LEU A 119 -8.09 -4.77 8.57
C LEU A 119 -8.67 -5.86 9.47
N ASN A 120 -9.97 -6.13 9.38
CA ASN A 120 -10.63 -7.16 10.19
C ASN A 120 -10.47 -8.58 9.60
N SER A 121 -9.93 -8.71 8.40
CA SER A 121 -9.70 -10.01 7.75
C SER A 121 -8.39 -10.73 8.16
N SER A 122 -7.69 -10.22 9.18
CA SER A 122 -6.55 -10.88 9.86
C SER A 122 -6.56 -10.40 11.32
N THR A 123 -6.35 -11.19 12.38
CA THR A 123 -5.48 -12.37 12.53
C THR A 123 -5.89 -13.16 13.80
N THR A 124 -5.99 -14.50 13.73
CA THR A 124 -5.67 -15.34 14.89
C THR A 124 -4.15 -15.25 15.04
N ILE A 125 -3.66 -14.49 16.01
CA ILE A 125 -2.22 -14.38 16.28
C ILE A 125 -1.75 -15.76 16.77
N THR A 126 -1.15 -16.55 15.89
CA THR A 126 -0.65 -17.88 16.27
C THR A 126 0.72 -17.81 16.91
N GLU A 127 1.52 -16.78 16.62
CA GLU A 127 2.82 -16.56 17.24
C GLU A 127 3.10 -15.06 17.42
N VAL A 128 3.47 -14.68 18.64
CA VAL A 128 3.98 -13.35 18.99
C VAL A 128 5.50 -13.41 18.95
N THR A 129 6.12 -12.84 17.92
CA THR A 129 7.57 -12.63 17.92
C THR A 129 7.88 -11.32 18.64
N ILE A 130 8.43 -11.42 19.86
CA ILE A 130 8.89 -10.26 20.62
C ILE A 130 10.29 -9.87 20.11
N TYR A 131 10.41 -8.67 19.54
CA TYR A 131 11.70 -8.06 19.23
C TYR A 131 12.10 -7.11 20.36
N TYR A 132 13.23 -7.38 20.99
CA TYR A 132 13.87 -6.43 21.90
C TYR A 132 14.73 -5.45 21.09
N CYS A 133 14.48 -4.15 21.23
CA CYS A 133 15.43 -3.13 20.79
C CYS A 133 16.64 -3.17 21.72
N THR A 134 17.66 -3.96 21.38
CA THR A 134 18.91 -3.94 22.14
C THR A 134 19.71 -2.70 21.74
N TYR A 135 19.68 -1.67 22.59
CA TYR A 135 20.74 -0.67 22.59
C TYR A 135 22.01 -1.37 23.05
N GLY A 136 23.09 -1.24 22.27
CA GLY A 136 24.38 -1.84 22.57
C GLY A 136 24.92 -1.38 23.92
N HIS A 137 24.66 -2.14 24.97
CA HIS A 137 25.66 -2.75 25.84
C HIS A 137 24.95 -3.55 26.95
N SER A 138 25.39 -4.81 27.11
CA SER A 138 25.20 -5.70 28.26
C SER A 138 23.96 -6.60 28.25
N ASN A 139 24.23 -7.90 28.11
CA ASN A 139 23.29 -9.02 28.21
C ASN A 139 22.67 -9.12 29.61
N LEU A 140 21.35 -9.02 29.70
CA LEU A 140 20.57 -9.58 30.82
C LEU A 140 19.39 -10.36 30.22
N LEU A 141 19.44 -11.69 30.35
CA LEU A 141 18.32 -12.59 30.07
C LEU A 141 17.37 -12.59 31.27
N PRO A 142 16.05 -12.42 31.10
CA PRO A 142 15.10 -12.79 32.13
C PRO A 142 14.65 -14.23 31.96
N THR A 143 14.76 -15.02 33.03
CA THR A 143 14.04 -16.28 33.25
C THR A 143 12.54 -15.98 33.42
N VAL A 144 11.68 -16.62 32.63
CA VAL A 144 10.23 -16.57 32.82
C VAL A 144 9.81 -17.78 33.65
N HIS A 145 9.28 -17.53 34.85
CA HIS A 145 8.53 -18.54 35.61
C HIS A 145 7.06 -18.47 35.17
N LEU A 146 6.55 -19.57 34.63
CA LEU A 146 5.12 -19.77 34.39
C LEU A 146 4.50 -20.30 35.68
N GLY A 147 3.54 -19.54 36.22
CA GLY A 147 2.57 -19.98 37.23
C GLY A 147 1.19 -20.02 36.61
#